data_AF-A0A927P9D1-F1
#
_entry.id   AF-A0A927P9D1-F1
#
_cell.length_a   1.000
_cell.length_b   1.000
_cell.length_c   1.000
_cell.angle_alpha   90.00
_cell.angle_beta   90.00
_cell.angle_gamma   90.00
#
_symmetry.space_group_name_H-M   'P 1'
#
loop_
_entity.id
_entity.type
_entity.pdbx_description
1 polymer ?
#
loop_
_entity_poly.entity_id
_entity_poly.type
_entity_poly.pdbx_seq_one_letter_code
_entity_poly.pdbx_strand_id
1 'polypeptide(L)'
;MKWIASAAFGMEGMTGRDLKRLGMKNVTVMDVGGATFEGDFEDAFRANLWLRTCDRIMLVMGQFEARSYEELFQGIKAIEWEDYLPEDACFPIRAKCVRSQLMSPSDVQKIGKRAMVERMKSAY
;
A
#
# COMPACT_ATOMS: atom_id res chain seq x y z
N MET A 1 -3.41 9.36 -7.60
CA MET A 1 -2.97 8.07 -7.00
C MET A 1 -3.69 7.89 -5.67
N LYS A 2 -3.85 6.65 -5.18
CA LYS A 2 -4.52 6.37 -3.90
C LYS A 2 -3.51 6.09 -2.80
N TRP A 3 -3.71 6.72 -1.65
CA TRP A 3 -2.80 6.66 -0.51
C TRP A 3 -3.54 6.22 0.75
N ILE A 4 -2.80 5.59 1.67
CA ILE A 4 -3.26 5.23 3.01
C ILE A 4 -2.43 5.98 4.04
N ALA A 5 -3.08 6.74 4.91
CA ALA A 5 -2.51 7.26 6.15
C ALA A 5 -2.89 6.32 7.29
N SER A 6 -1.97 5.44 7.71
CA SER A 6 -2.24 4.49 8.79
C SER A 6 -2.32 5.19 10.13
N ALA A 7 -3.22 4.76 11.00
CA ALA A 7 -3.35 5.32 12.34
C ALA A 7 -3.58 4.23 13.38
N ALA A 8 -3.20 4.53 14.63
CA ALA A 8 -3.56 3.71 15.78
C ALA A 8 -5.09 3.59 15.91
N PHE A 9 -5.54 2.50 16.53
CA PHE A 9 -6.97 2.26 16.78
C PHE A 9 -7.59 3.42 17.56
N GLY A 10 -8.70 3.96 17.06
CA GLY A 10 -9.39 5.12 17.63
C GLY A 10 -8.92 6.48 17.07
N MET A 11 -7.83 6.53 16.31
CA MET A 11 -7.29 7.76 15.72
C MET A 11 -7.71 7.99 14.26
N GLU A 12 -8.51 7.09 13.68
CA GLU A 12 -8.92 7.11 12.27
C GLU A 12 -9.68 8.40 11.93
N GLY A 13 -10.65 8.76 12.77
CA GLY A 13 -11.45 9.99 12.58
C GLY A 13 -10.63 11.27 12.75
N MET A 14 -9.63 11.29 13.63
CA MET A 14 -8.71 12.42 13.76
C MET A 14 -7.83 12.55 12.51
N THR A 15 -7.26 11.45 12.05
CA THR A 15 -6.44 11.41 10.83
C THR A 15 -7.21 11.84 9.60
N GLY A 16 -8.45 11.38 9.44
CA GLY A 16 -9.32 11.84 8.36
C GLY A 16 -9.63 13.34 8.41
N ARG A 17 -9.80 13.92 9.61
CA ARG A 17 -10.00 15.36 9.76
C ARG A 17 -8.74 16.16 9.40
N ASP A 18 -7.58 15.71 9.84
CA ASP A 18 -6.31 16.37 9.54
C ASP A 18 -5.98 16.32 8.03
N LEU A 19 -6.23 15.18 7.38
CA LEU A 19 -6.11 15.06 5.91
C LEU A 19 -7.01 16.06 5.17
N LYS A 20 -8.28 16.20 5.59
CA LYS A 20 -9.21 17.19 5.01
C LYS A 20 -8.73 18.62 5.27
N ARG A 21 -8.20 18.90 6.46
CA ARG A 21 -7.64 20.21 6.81
C ARG A 21 -6.40 20.57 5.99
N LEU A 22 -5.59 19.57 5.64
CA LEU A 22 -4.47 19.72 4.70
C LEU A 22 -4.93 19.88 3.24
N GLY A 23 -6.23 19.76 2.95
CA GLY A 23 -6.77 19.91 1.60
C GLY A 23 -6.57 18.69 0.72
N MET A 24 -6.40 17.49 1.31
CA MET A 24 -6.33 16.25 0.56
C MET A 24 -7.69 15.91 -0.06
N LYS A 25 -7.68 15.29 -1.25
CA LYS A 25 -8.89 14.95 -1.99
C LYS A 25 -9.37 13.54 -1.64
N ASN A 26 -10.68 13.31 -1.82
CA ASN A 26 -11.32 11.99 -1.66
C ASN A 26 -10.95 11.28 -0.34
N VAL A 27 -10.96 12.05 0.76
CA VAL A 27 -10.60 11.53 2.09
C VAL A 27 -11.72 10.65 2.63
N THR A 28 -11.41 9.37 2.84
CA THR A 28 -12.31 8.36 3.39
C THR A 28 -11.70 7.79 4.67
N VAL A 29 -12.43 7.90 5.78
CA VAL A 29 -12.04 7.26 7.05
C VAL A 29 -12.30 5.76 6.91
N MET A 30 -11.32 4.94 7.25
CA MET A 30 -11.46 3.48 7.23
C MET A 30 -12.10 3.01 8.54
N ASP A 31 -12.82 1.89 8.50
CA ASP A 31 -13.42 1.30 9.70
C ASP A 31 -12.37 0.93 10.76
N VAL A 32 -11.17 0.53 10.31
CA VAL A 32 -10.01 0.23 11.16
C VAL A 32 -8.73 0.65 10.44
N GLY A 33 -7.81 1.27 11.18
CA GLY A 33 -6.40 1.35 10.80
C GLY A 33 -5.99 2.58 10.00
N GLY A 34 -6.88 3.57 9.83
CA GLY A 34 -6.52 4.90 9.33
C GLY A 34 -7.54 5.55 8.42
N ALA A 35 -7.05 6.29 7.43
CA ALA A 35 -7.85 6.93 6.40
C ALA A 35 -7.15 6.87 5.04
N THR A 36 -7.91 6.86 3.96
CA THR A 36 -7.38 6.94 2.60
C THR A 36 -7.62 8.32 2.00
N PHE A 37 -6.76 8.73 1.07
CA PHE A 37 -6.94 9.94 0.28
C PHE A 37 -6.38 9.75 -1.13
N GLU A 38 -6.70 10.67 -2.01
CA GLU A 38 -6.16 10.72 -3.36
C GLU A 38 -5.34 11.98 -3.59
N GLY A 39 -4.23 11.83 -4.29
CA GLY A 39 -3.29 12.89 -4.59
C GLY A 39 -2.13 12.39 -5.44
N ASP A 40 -1.24 13.30 -5.79
CA ASP A 40 0.05 13.00 -6.39
C ASP A 40 1.14 12.80 -5.31
N PHE A 41 2.41 12.76 -5.72
CA PHE A 41 3.53 12.65 -4.78
C PHE A 41 3.72 13.90 -3.93
N GLU A 42 3.41 15.10 -4.43
CA GLU A 42 3.52 16.34 -3.66
C GLU A 42 2.53 16.35 -2.49
N ASP A 43 1.29 15.91 -2.76
CA ASP A 43 0.27 15.69 -1.72
C ASP A 43 0.75 14.68 -0.66
N ALA A 44 1.36 13.57 -1.07
CA ALA A 44 1.89 12.57 -0.16
C ALA A 44 3.08 13.09 0.67
N PHE A 45 3.99 13.87 0.07
CA PHE A 45 5.10 14.48 0.81
C PHE A 45 4.59 15.50 1.83
N ARG A 46 3.62 16.33 1.43
CA ARG A 46 2.96 17.28 2.33
C ARG A 46 2.26 16.56 3.48
N ALA A 47 1.58 15.44 3.22
CA ALA A 47 0.96 14.62 4.24
C ALA A 47 2.01 14.08 5.24
N ASN A 48 3.14 13.56 4.76
CA ASN A 48 4.23 13.07 5.63
C ASN A 48 4.83 14.17 6.52
N LEU A 49 4.94 15.40 6.01
CA LEU A 49 5.52 16.52 6.77
C LEU A 49 4.59 17.07 7.85
N TRP A 50 3.27 17.08 7.60
CA TRP A 50 2.34 17.87 8.41
C TRP A 50 1.36 17.05 9.26
N LEU A 51 1.09 15.80 8.93
CA LEU A 51 0.19 14.98 9.72
C LEU A 51 0.84 14.56 11.04
N ARG A 52 0.14 14.79 12.14
CA ARG A 52 0.61 14.46 13.50
C ARG A 52 -0.12 13.26 14.11
N THR A 53 -1.18 12.80 13.46
CA THR A 53 -2.09 11.78 13.97
C THR A 53 -1.94 10.42 13.28
N CYS A 54 -1.17 10.35 12.18
CA CYS A 54 -0.91 9.11 11.45
C CYS A 54 0.51 8.59 11.72
N ASP A 55 0.69 7.29 11.58
CA ASP A 55 1.98 6.63 11.73
C ASP A 55 2.80 6.61 10.42
N ARG A 56 2.13 6.35 9.28
CA ARG A 56 2.78 6.18 7.97
C ARG A 56 1.86 6.58 6.82
N ILE A 57 2.45 7.12 5.75
CA ILE A 57 1.80 7.32 4.45
C ILE A 57 2.30 6.25 3.48
N MET A 58 1.39 5.49 2.88
CA MET A 58 1.69 4.39 1.98
C MET A 58 0.94 4.56 0.66
N LEU A 59 1.64 4.33 -0.46
CA LEU A 59 1.04 4.27 -1.79
C LEU A 59 0.35 2.91 -1.99
N VAL A 60 -0.87 2.92 -2.52
CA VAL A 60 -1.56 1.69 -2.93
C VAL A 60 -1.15 1.35 -4.36
N MET A 61 -0.30 0.33 -4.50
CA MET A 61 0.21 -0.13 -5.80
C MET A 61 -0.82 -0.91 -6.61
N GLY A 62 -1.72 -1.63 -5.93
CA GLY A 62 -2.76 -2.43 -6.55
C GLY A 62 -3.71 -3.03 -5.52
N GLN A 63 -4.94 -3.30 -5.93
CA GLN A 63 -5.96 -3.95 -5.11
C GLN A 63 -6.74 -4.93 -6.00
N PHE A 64 -6.74 -6.21 -5.63
CA PHE A 64 -7.40 -7.27 -6.38
C PHE A 64 -7.77 -8.43 -5.45
N GLU A 65 -8.72 -9.26 -5.89
CA GLU A 65 -9.09 -10.49 -5.20
C GLU A 65 -8.15 -11.63 -5.61
N ALA A 66 -7.69 -12.42 -4.63
CA ALA A 66 -6.88 -13.62 -4.86
C ALA A 66 -7.30 -14.72 -3.87
N ARG A 67 -7.79 -15.83 -4.40
CA ARG A 67 -8.19 -17.04 -3.66
C ARG A 67 -7.18 -18.17 -3.80
N SER A 68 -6.24 -18.04 -4.73
CA SER A 68 -5.13 -18.97 -4.91
C SER A 68 -3.78 -18.23 -4.91
N TYR A 69 -2.71 -18.97 -4.63
CA TYR A 69 -1.35 -18.44 -4.70
C TYR A 69 -0.94 -18.03 -6.12
N GLU A 70 -1.52 -18.66 -7.15
CA GLU A 70 -1.29 -18.30 -8.54
C GLU A 70 -1.96 -16.97 -8.88
N GLU A 71 -3.22 -16.77 -8.48
CA GLU A 71 -3.90 -15.48 -8.63
C GLU A 71 -3.15 -14.34 -7.93
N LEU A 72 -2.66 -14.59 -6.71
CA LEU A 72 -1.82 -13.63 -6.00
C LEU A 72 -0.54 -13.32 -6.78
N PHE A 73 0.13 -14.34 -7.31
CA PHE A 73 1.34 -14.18 -8.09
C PHE A 73 1.10 -13.34 -9.35
N GLN A 74 0.08 -13.66 -10.13
CA GLN A 74 -0.26 -12.93 -11.36
C GLN A 74 -0.70 -11.50 -11.06
N GLY A 75 -1.52 -11.29 -10.02
CA GLY A 75 -1.96 -9.96 -9.61
C GLY A 75 -0.81 -9.06 -9.17
N ILE A 76 0.16 -9.59 -8.41
CA ILE A 76 1.36 -8.83 -8.03
C ILE A 76 2.25 -8.57 -9.25
N LYS A 77 2.43 -9.57 -10.14
CA LYS A 77 3.28 -9.45 -11.33
C LYS A 77 2.73 -8.43 -12.35
N ALA A 78 1.41 -8.22 -12.38
CA ALA A 78 0.76 -7.29 -13.29
C ALA A 78 1.03 -5.81 -12.99
N ILE A 79 1.49 -5.48 -11.78
CA ILE A 79 1.85 -4.10 -11.40
C ILE A 79 3.18 -3.73 -12.07
N GLU A 80 3.25 -2.54 -12.65
CA GLU A 80 4.42 -1.99 -13.35
C GLU A 80 5.48 -1.51 -12.33
N TRP A 81 6.13 -2.46 -11.65
CA TRP A 81 7.08 -2.18 -10.57
C TRP A 81 8.29 -1.37 -11.01
N GLU A 82 8.70 -1.50 -12.27
CA GLU A 82 9.80 -0.77 -12.89
C GLU A 82 9.62 0.76 -12.87
N ASP A 83 8.37 1.26 -12.84
CA ASP A 83 8.09 2.69 -12.74
C ASP A 83 8.42 3.27 -11.35
N TYR A 84 8.61 2.40 -10.35
CA TYR A 84 8.79 2.78 -8.96
C TYR A 84 10.13 2.31 -8.36
N LEU A 85 10.72 1.24 -8.91
CA LEU A 85 11.91 0.61 -8.38
C LEU A 85 13.01 0.56 -9.47
N PRO A 86 14.20 1.14 -9.22
CA PRO A 86 15.35 0.96 -10.10
C PRO A 86 15.88 -0.48 -10.05
N GLU A 87 16.73 -0.84 -11.01
CA GLU A 87 17.31 -2.19 -11.15
C GLU A 87 18.02 -2.69 -9.87
N ASP A 88 18.71 -1.80 -9.17
CA ASP A 88 19.48 -2.10 -7.95
C ASP A 88 18.66 -1.95 -6.64
N ALA A 89 17.34 -1.80 -6.74
CA ALA A 89 16.49 -1.54 -5.59
C ALA A 89 16.49 -2.69 -4.56
N CYS A 90 16.61 -2.33 -3.29
CA CYS A 90 16.37 -3.23 -2.16
C CYS A 90 14.91 -3.11 -1.68
N PHE A 91 14.06 -4.09 -2.01
CA PHE A 91 12.63 -4.11 -1.67
C PHE A 91 12.26 -5.27 -0.72
N PRO A 92 12.33 -5.08 0.61
CA PRO A 92 11.86 -6.07 1.57
C PRO A 92 10.33 -6.11 1.64
N ILE A 93 9.73 -7.30 1.78
CA ILE A 93 8.28 -7.49 1.76
C ILE A 93 7.77 -7.89 3.14
N ARG A 94 6.70 -7.22 3.59
CA ARG A 94 5.91 -7.60 4.77
C ARG A 94 4.52 -8.02 4.31
N ALA A 95 4.02 -9.14 4.84
CA ALA A 95 2.66 -9.60 4.57
C ALA A 95 1.86 -9.71 5.87
N LYS A 96 0.56 -9.48 5.77
CA LYS A 96 -0.41 -9.69 6.83
C LYS A 96 -1.65 -10.33 6.22
N CYS A 97 -2.07 -11.47 6.76
CA CYS A 97 -3.27 -12.20 6.32
C CYS A 97 -4.31 -12.19 7.44
N VAL A 98 -5.55 -11.84 7.12
CA VAL A 98 -6.64 -11.78 8.10
C VAL A 98 -7.91 -12.32 7.45
N ARG A 99 -8.47 -13.40 8.01
CA ARG A 99 -9.71 -14.04 7.50
C ARG A 99 -9.66 -14.30 5.99
N SER A 100 -8.52 -14.79 5.50
CA SER A 100 -8.28 -15.03 4.07
C SER A 100 -8.12 -16.53 3.81
N GLN A 101 -8.30 -17.00 2.58
CA GLN A 101 -7.96 -18.39 2.23
C GLN A 101 -6.43 -18.60 2.26
N LEU A 102 -5.67 -17.59 1.83
CA LEU A 102 -4.21 -17.57 1.89
C LEU A 102 -3.75 -17.12 3.29
N MET A 103 -3.61 -18.07 4.22
CA MET A 103 -3.36 -17.78 5.64
C MET A 103 -1.89 -17.72 6.04
N SER A 104 -0.96 -18.15 5.19
CA SER A 104 0.48 -18.21 5.51
C SER A 104 1.19 -16.92 5.09
N PRO A 105 1.58 -16.02 6.03
CA PRO A 105 2.22 -14.77 5.68
C PRO A 105 3.60 -14.97 5.04
N SER A 106 4.32 -16.00 5.47
CA SER A 106 5.65 -16.35 4.91
C SER A 106 5.54 -16.81 3.46
N ASP A 107 4.51 -17.56 3.10
CA ASP A 107 4.30 -17.98 1.71
C ASP A 107 3.85 -16.80 0.83
N VAL A 108 2.95 -15.95 1.34
CA VAL A 108 2.56 -14.70 0.66
C VAL A 108 3.78 -13.80 0.41
N GLN A 109 4.69 -13.68 1.38
CA GLN A 109 5.95 -12.94 1.22
C GLN A 109 6.83 -13.52 0.12
N LYS A 110 7.06 -14.85 0.14
CA LYS A 110 7.88 -15.54 -0.87
C LYS A 110 7.30 -15.39 -2.27
N ILE A 111 5.99 -15.59 -2.41
CA ILE A 111 5.28 -15.48 -3.69
C ILE A 111 5.31 -14.04 -4.20
N GLY A 112 5.04 -13.07 -3.32
CA GLY A 112 5.12 -11.65 -3.68
C GLY A 112 6.52 -11.25 -4.12
N LYS A 113 7.56 -11.69 -3.42
CA LYS A 113 8.96 -11.40 -3.80
C LYS A 113 9.27 -11.99 -5.16
N ARG A 114 8.87 -13.24 -5.40
CA ARG A 114 9.06 -13.91 -6.70
C ARG A 114 8.32 -13.16 -7.82
N ALA A 115 7.07 -12.77 -7.61
CA ALA A 115 6.26 -12.06 -8.60
C ALA A 115 6.89 -10.71 -9.00
N MET A 116 7.32 -9.91 -8.03
CA MET A 116 8.00 -8.64 -8.27
C MET A 116 9.30 -8.82 -9.06
N VAL A 117 10.13 -9.80 -8.68
CA VAL A 117 11.38 -10.12 -9.38
C VAL A 117 11.10 -10.55 -10.82
N GLU A 118 10.12 -11.41 -11.04
CA GLU A 118 9.76 -11.86 -12.40
C GLU A 118 9.18 -10.75 -13.27
N ARG A 119 8.52 -9.73 -12.69
CA ARG A 119 8.15 -8.52 -13.45
C ARG A 119 9.38 -7.69 -13.82
N MET A 120 10.24 -7.39 -12.85
CA MET A 120 11.40 -6.52 -13.11
C MET A 120 12.40 -7.15 -14.09
N LYS A 121 12.61 -8.48 -14.05
CA LYS A 121 13.42 -9.21 -15.05
C LYS A 121 12.89 -9.10 -16.48
N SER A 122 11.62 -8.77 -16.67
CA SER A 122 11.05 -8.60 -18.01
C SER A 122 11.16 -7.17 -18.54
N ALA A 123 11.41 -6.20 -17.64
CA ALA A 123 11.57 -4.79 -17.98
C ALA A 123 13.05 -4.38 -18.15
N TYR A 124 13.94 -5.02 -17.39
CA TYR A 124 15.39 -4.81 -17.41
C TYR A 124 16.14 -6.01 -18.01
#